data_AF-A0A5C4P4W5-F1
#
_entry.id   AF-A0A5C4P4W5-F1
#
_cell.length_a   1.000
_cell.length_b   1.000
_cell.length_c   1.000
_cell.angle_alpha   90.00
_cell.angle_beta   90.00
_cell.angle_gamma   90.00
#
_symmetry.space_group_name_H-M   'P 1'
#
loop_
_entity.id
_entity.type
_entity.pdbx_description
1 polymer ?
#
loop_
_entity_poly.entity_id
_entity_poly.type
_entity_poly.pdbx_seq_one_letter_code
_entity_poly.pdbx_strand_id
1 'polypeptide(L)'
;EIEQMVDQLNRLPSNQAQMELTPGQNVGGSEVLVKNTPQKPWRAGLSRSNDGQRSTGEQQWGTRFEWDSPLGLADQLMLRGGHDAMSDHQHTSRNAMLSYSLPFGWWNVSYTYSQSEYRSQIAANGFNFKQTGDSQNHQLRIERVIYRDALSKTSLNTGLA
;
A
#
# COMPACT_ATOMS: atom_id res chain seq x y z
N GLU A 1 -8.26 23.77 -4.69
CA GLU A 1 -7.50 22.85 -5.58
C GLU A 1 -6.06 22.64 -5.13
N ILE A 2 -5.32 23.69 -4.80
CA ILE A 2 -3.90 23.60 -4.43
C ILE A 2 -3.70 22.78 -3.13
N GLU A 3 -4.57 22.93 -2.14
CA GLU A 3 -4.53 22.10 -0.91
C GLU A 3 -4.61 20.61 -1.22
N GLN A 4 -5.45 20.21 -2.18
CA GLN A 4 -5.57 18.82 -2.59
C GLN A 4 -4.26 18.32 -3.20
N MET A 5 -3.57 19.14 -4.00
CA MET A 5 -2.27 18.80 -4.56
C MET A 5 -1.22 18.59 -3.46
N VAL A 6 -1.14 19.52 -2.49
CA VAL A 6 -0.19 19.43 -1.37
C VAL A 6 -0.46 18.19 -0.51
N ASP A 7 -1.73 17.89 -0.25
CA ASP A 7 -2.13 16.66 0.47
C ASP A 7 -1.71 15.39 -0.29
N GLN A 8 -1.88 15.35 -1.61
CA GLN A 8 -1.47 14.19 -2.40
C GLN A 8 0.06 14.01 -2.39
N LEU A 9 0.82 15.11 -2.40
CA LEU A 9 2.27 15.06 -2.27
C LEU A 9 2.69 14.56 -0.89
N ASN A 10 2.05 15.06 0.18
CA ASN A 10 2.33 14.69 1.57
C ASN A 10 1.78 13.33 2.00
N ARG A 11 0.95 12.69 1.16
CA ARG A 11 0.59 11.28 1.30
C ARG A 11 1.82 10.37 1.28
N LEU A 12 2.84 10.76 0.52
CA LEU A 12 4.11 10.04 0.42
C LEU A 12 4.99 10.39 1.62
N PRO A 13 5.41 9.41 2.45
CA PRO A 13 6.24 9.71 3.60
C PRO A 13 7.60 10.33 3.26
N SER A 14 8.09 10.15 2.02
CA SER A 14 9.29 10.81 1.54
C SER A 14 9.14 12.31 1.29
N ASN A 15 7.92 12.86 1.30
CA ASN A 15 7.68 14.27 0.96
C ASN A 15 7.27 15.09 2.18
N GLN A 16 7.68 16.36 2.16
CA GLN A 16 7.28 17.39 3.12
C GLN A 16 7.03 18.68 2.32
N ALA A 17 5.96 18.66 1.52
CA ALA A 17 5.53 19.77 0.71
C ALA A 17 4.86 20.84 1.58
N GLN A 18 5.36 22.07 1.47
CA GLN A 18 4.82 23.28 2.06
C GLN A 18 4.40 24.24 0.95
N MET A 19 3.27 24.90 1.14
CA MET A 19 2.73 25.87 0.19
C MET A 19 2.84 27.27 0.76
N GLU A 20 3.37 28.19 -0.05
CA GLU A 20 3.39 29.62 0.23
C GLU A 20 2.74 30.37 -0.93
N LEU A 21 1.88 31.33 -0.61
CA LEU A 21 1.27 32.24 -1.60
C LEU A 21 2.07 33.54 -1.60
N THR A 22 2.65 33.87 -2.74
CA THR A 22 3.40 35.12 -2.93
C THR A 22 2.67 36.04 -3.92
N PRO A 23 2.79 37.38 -3.78
CA PRO A 23 2.25 38.30 -4.76
C PRO A 23 2.81 38.00 -6.16
N GLY A 24 1.94 37.88 -7.16
CA GLY A 24 2.35 37.66 -8.54
C GLY A 24 2.84 38.96 -9.21
N GLN A 25 3.52 38.83 -10.34
CA GLN A 25 4.04 40.01 -11.07
C GLN A 25 2.95 40.90 -11.68
N ASN A 26 1.77 40.34 -11.96
CA ASN A 26 0.64 41.07 -12.52
C ASN A 26 -0.37 41.44 -11.43
N VAL A 27 -1.02 42.59 -11.57
CA VAL A 27 -2.10 43.03 -10.67
C VAL A 27 -3.22 41.98 -10.66
N GLY A 28 -3.58 41.50 -9.46
CA GLY A 28 -4.57 40.42 -9.28
C GLY A 28 -4.01 39.01 -9.45
N GLY A 29 -2.71 38.86 -9.75
CA GLY A 29 -2.03 37.58 -9.80
C GLY A 29 -1.45 37.16 -8.44
N SER A 30 -1.38 35.86 -8.21
CA SER A 30 -0.64 35.26 -7.09
C SER A 30 0.19 34.11 -7.61
N GLU A 31 1.40 33.97 -7.09
CA GLU A 31 2.28 32.84 -7.35
C GLU A 31 2.17 31.85 -6.19
N VAL A 32 2.15 30.57 -6.54
CA VAL A 32 2.05 29.46 -5.58
C VAL A 32 3.40 28.78 -5.53
N LEU A 33 4.15 29.01 -4.47
CA LEU A 33 5.44 28.38 -4.26
C LEU A 33 5.25 27.09 -3.48
N VAL A 34 5.63 25.96 -4.07
CA VAL A 34 5.64 24.66 -3.40
C VAL A 34 7.09 24.31 -3.05
N LYS A 35 7.42 24.38 -1.77
CA LYS A 35 8.72 23.95 -1.25
C LYS A 35 8.58 22.50 -0.81
N ASN A 36 9.37 21.59 -1.37
CA ASN A 36 9.45 20.22 -0.90
C ASN A 36 10.92 19.87 -0.70
N THR A 37 11.26 19.30 0.45
CA THR A 37 12.58 18.72 0.71
C THR A 37 12.41 17.21 0.73
N PRO A 38 12.42 16.54 -0.44
CA PRO A 38 12.16 15.12 -0.51
C PRO A 38 13.26 14.35 0.22
N GLN A 39 12.84 13.49 1.14
CA GLN A 39 13.69 12.49 1.75
C GLN A 39 13.85 11.28 0.82
N LYS A 40 14.56 10.27 1.30
CA LYS A 40 14.78 9.02 0.58
C LYS A 40 13.44 8.43 0.11
N PRO A 41 13.25 8.21 -1.20
CA PRO A 41 11.95 7.82 -1.76
C PRO A 41 11.63 6.34 -1.58
N TRP A 42 12.51 5.55 -0.96
CA TRP A 42 12.26 4.14 -0.74
C TRP A 42 12.60 3.70 0.68
N ARG A 43 11.82 2.74 1.18
CA ARG A 43 11.95 2.13 2.49
C ARG A 43 11.90 0.62 2.35
N ALA A 44 12.72 -0.08 3.11
CA ALA A 44 12.69 -1.54 3.17
C ALA A 44 12.71 -1.97 4.63
N GLY A 45 12.07 -3.09 4.93
CA GLY A 45 11.99 -3.64 6.28
C GLY A 45 11.89 -5.15 6.28
N LEU A 46 12.45 -5.74 7.33
CA LEU A 46 12.27 -7.14 7.68
C LEU A 46 11.52 -7.19 9.01
N SER A 47 10.61 -8.13 9.16
CA SER A 47 9.84 -8.34 10.38
C SER A 47 9.75 -9.83 10.70
N ARG A 48 9.58 -10.14 11.98
CA ARG A 48 9.22 -11.47 12.46
C ARG A 48 8.05 -11.32 13.41
N SER A 49 7.01 -12.12 13.24
CA SER A 49 5.85 -12.14 14.14
C SER A 49 5.36 -13.56 14.39
N ASN A 50 4.41 -13.71 15.30
CA ASN A 50 3.79 -14.98 15.66
C ASN A 50 2.28 -15.02 15.31
N ASP A 51 1.86 -14.23 14.31
CA ASP A 51 0.45 -14.08 13.91
C ASP A 51 -0.04 -15.23 12.99
N GLY A 52 0.83 -16.19 12.67
CA GLY A 52 0.49 -17.33 11.83
C GLY A 52 -0.37 -18.37 12.55
N GLN A 53 -0.92 -19.32 11.80
CA GLN A 53 -1.75 -20.39 12.38
C GLN A 53 -0.89 -21.56 12.86
N ARG A 54 -1.27 -22.18 13.98
CA ARG A 54 -0.60 -23.38 14.50
C ARG A 54 -0.51 -24.51 13.46
N SER A 55 -1.51 -24.64 12.59
CA SER A 55 -1.60 -25.67 11.54
C SER A 55 -0.76 -25.39 10.29
N THR A 56 -0.22 -24.18 10.12
CA THR A 56 0.53 -23.77 8.91
C THR A 56 1.81 -23.00 9.22
N GLY A 57 2.19 -22.88 10.51
CA GLY A 57 3.35 -22.14 11.00
C GLY A 57 2.95 -20.89 11.77
N GLU A 58 3.13 -20.88 13.10
CA GLU A 58 2.81 -19.73 13.95
C GLU A 58 3.79 -18.56 13.74
N GLN A 59 5.08 -18.88 13.64
CA GLN A 59 6.14 -17.91 13.43
C GLN A 59 6.24 -17.56 11.94
N GLN A 60 6.26 -16.28 11.62
CA GLN A 60 6.28 -15.75 10.25
C GLN A 60 7.41 -14.76 10.07
N TRP A 61 8.12 -14.88 8.95
CA TRP A 61 9.02 -13.84 8.44
C TRP A 61 8.28 -12.99 7.43
N GLY A 62 8.44 -11.67 7.54
CA GLY A 62 7.89 -10.70 6.61
C GLY A 62 8.98 -9.82 6.01
N THR A 63 8.82 -9.47 4.75
CA THR A 63 9.59 -8.45 4.05
C THR A 63 8.64 -7.39 3.53
N ARG A 64 9.11 -6.13 3.55
CA ARG A 64 8.36 -4.98 3.06
C ARG A 64 9.29 -4.09 2.27
N PHE A 65 8.81 -3.64 1.13
CA PHE A 65 9.47 -2.63 0.32
C PHE A 65 8.43 -1.60 -0.12
N GLU A 66 8.75 -0.33 0.06
CA GLU A 66 7.92 0.79 -0.35
C GLU A 66 8.76 1.74 -1.19
N TRP A 67 8.19 2.21 -2.29
CA TRP A 67 8.79 3.19 -3.17
C TRP A 67 7.77 4.28 -3.48
N ASP A 68 8.07 5.47 -2.97
CA ASP A 68 7.33 6.69 -3.15
C ASP A 68 7.75 7.38 -4.46
N SER A 69 6.75 7.77 -5.24
CA SER A 69 6.82 8.50 -6.51
C SER A 69 7.76 7.92 -7.58
N PRO A 70 7.75 6.60 -7.88
CA PRO A 70 8.65 6.03 -8.88
C PRO A 70 8.46 6.62 -10.28
N LEU A 71 7.25 7.08 -10.64
CA LEU A 71 6.99 7.78 -11.91
C LEU A 71 7.04 9.31 -11.79
N GLY A 72 7.28 9.85 -10.60
CA GLY A 72 7.23 11.30 -10.36
C GLY A 72 5.80 11.87 -10.29
N LEU A 73 4.78 11.01 -10.23
CA LEU A 73 3.36 11.40 -10.32
C LEU A 73 2.66 11.38 -8.94
N ALA A 74 3.42 11.53 -7.86
CA ALA A 74 2.95 11.30 -6.49
C ALA A 74 2.35 9.89 -6.27
N ASP A 75 2.77 8.95 -7.10
CA ASP A 75 2.39 7.54 -7.06
C ASP A 75 3.12 6.79 -5.95
N GLN A 76 2.63 5.61 -5.56
CA GLN A 76 3.29 4.79 -4.53
C GLN A 76 3.17 3.32 -4.87
N LEU A 77 4.30 2.62 -4.82
CA LEU A 77 4.41 1.17 -4.90
C LEU A 77 4.71 0.59 -3.51
N MET A 78 3.95 -0.41 -3.09
CA MET A 78 4.20 -1.20 -1.88
C MET A 78 4.24 -2.68 -2.25
N LEU A 79 5.34 -3.35 -1.89
CA LEU A 79 5.51 -4.78 -2.00
C LEU A 79 5.65 -5.37 -0.59
N ARG A 80 4.97 -6.49 -0.36
CA ARG A 80 5.13 -7.28 0.86
C ARG A 80 5.22 -8.74 0.49
N GLY A 81 6.08 -9.46 1.19
CA GLY A 81 6.17 -10.90 1.12
C GLY A 81 6.28 -11.48 2.50
N GLY A 82 5.82 -12.70 2.69
CA GLY A 82 5.99 -13.39 3.95
C GLY A 82 5.92 -14.89 3.77
N HIS A 83 6.52 -15.59 4.71
CA HIS A 83 6.48 -17.04 4.79
C HIS A 83 6.65 -17.49 6.22
N ASP A 84 6.24 -18.72 6.49
CA ASP A 84 6.48 -19.35 7.77
C ASP A 84 7.99 -19.45 8.05
N ALA A 85 8.34 -19.30 9.33
CA ALA A 85 9.72 -19.39 9.80
C ALA A 85 10.13 -20.83 10.18
N MET A 86 9.26 -21.81 9.93
CA MET A 86 9.47 -23.21 10.30
C MET A 86 10.27 -23.91 9.19
N SER A 87 11.24 -24.76 9.58
CA SER A 87 12.03 -25.54 8.61
C SER A 87 11.35 -26.87 8.23
N ASP A 88 10.30 -27.26 8.95
CA ASP A 88 9.54 -28.47 8.66
C ASP A 88 8.62 -28.24 7.46
N HIS A 89 8.89 -28.95 6.37
CA HIS A 89 8.18 -28.79 5.10
C HIS A 89 6.72 -29.34 5.14
N GLN A 90 6.27 -29.82 6.30
CA GLN A 90 4.93 -30.38 6.50
C GLN A 90 3.86 -29.30 6.67
N HIS A 91 4.21 -28.15 7.25
CA HIS A 91 3.30 -27.04 7.51
C HIS A 91 3.92 -25.75 6.98
N THR A 92 3.38 -25.24 5.87
CA THR A 92 3.95 -24.06 5.22
C THR A 92 2.86 -23.03 4.93
N SER A 93 3.17 -21.75 5.09
CA SER A 93 2.32 -20.65 4.64
C SER A 93 3.16 -19.61 3.94
N ARG A 94 2.69 -19.11 2.81
CA ARG A 94 3.34 -18.04 2.05
C ARG A 94 2.33 -17.00 1.66
N ASN A 95 2.72 -15.75 1.68
CA ASN A 95 1.90 -14.66 1.17
C ASN A 95 2.74 -13.64 0.41
N ALA A 96 2.12 -13.01 -0.58
CA ALA A 96 2.70 -11.87 -1.26
C ALA A 96 1.60 -10.86 -1.56
N MET A 97 1.96 -9.58 -1.50
CA MET A 97 1.06 -8.47 -1.79
C MET A 97 1.81 -7.42 -2.60
N LEU A 98 1.21 -6.98 -3.68
CA LEU A 98 1.60 -5.81 -4.44
C LEU A 98 0.48 -4.80 -4.37
N SER A 99 0.81 -3.55 -4.06
CA SER A 99 -0.15 -2.45 -4.09
C SER A 99 0.48 -1.27 -4.83
N TYR A 100 -0.26 -0.72 -5.77
CA TYR A 100 0.14 0.47 -6.51
C TYR A 100 -0.98 1.51 -6.44
N SER A 101 -0.63 2.78 -6.18
CA SER A 101 -1.61 3.86 -6.07
C SER A 101 -1.14 5.10 -6.81
N LEU A 102 -2.03 5.68 -7.60
CA LEU A 102 -1.78 6.83 -8.46
C LEU A 102 -2.87 7.89 -8.22
N PRO A 103 -2.51 9.03 -7.61
CA PRO A 103 -3.41 10.16 -7.51
C PRO A 103 -3.37 11.03 -8.78
N PHE A 104 -4.51 11.58 -9.16
CA PHE A 104 -4.62 12.55 -10.25
C PHE A 104 -5.67 13.61 -9.89
N GLY A 105 -5.21 14.73 -9.34
CA GLY A 105 -6.06 15.82 -8.86
C GLY A 105 -7.03 15.37 -7.76
N TRP A 106 -8.33 15.33 -8.10
CA TRP A 106 -9.40 14.91 -7.20
C TRP A 106 -9.65 13.40 -7.21
N TRP A 107 -8.97 12.66 -8.08
CA TRP A 107 -9.09 11.21 -8.22
C TRP A 107 -7.91 10.49 -7.58
N ASN A 108 -8.15 9.27 -7.11
CA ASN A 108 -7.12 8.33 -6.70
C ASN A 108 -7.48 6.94 -7.22
N VAL A 109 -6.56 6.33 -7.97
CA VAL A 109 -6.71 4.96 -8.47
C VAL A 109 -5.71 4.08 -7.76
N SER A 110 -6.17 2.97 -7.19
CA SER A 110 -5.31 1.99 -6.53
C SER A 110 -5.62 0.59 -7.01
N TYR A 111 -4.56 -0.18 -7.21
CA TYR A 111 -4.63 -1.58 -7.56
C TYR A 111 -3.85 -2.39 -6.52
N THR A 112 -4.46 -3.46 -6.04
CA THR A 112 -3.86 -4.36 -5.06
C THR A 112 -4.00 -5.79 -5.55
N TYR A 113 -2.87 -6.48 -5.68
CA TYR A 113 -2.80 -7.91 -5.88
C TYR A 113 -2.33 -8.55 -4.58
N SER A 114 -3.01 -9.61 -4.15
CA SER A 114 -2.54 -10.41 -3.02
C SER A 114 -2.74 -11.89 -3.31
N GLN A 115 -1.72 -12.68 -2.99
CA GLN A 115 -1.78 -14.13 -3.03
C GLN A 115 -1.43 -14.71 -1.66
N SER A 116 -2.09 -15.80 -1.31
CA SER A 116 -1.74 -16.61 -0.15
C SER A 116 -1.83 -18.09 -0.49
N GLU A 117 -0.80 -18.82 -0.07
CA GLU A 117 -0.71 -20.26 -0.23
C GLU A 117 -0.50 -20.89 1.13
N TYR A 118 -1.14 -22.02 1.38
CA TYR A 118 -0.88 -22.82 2.56
C TYR A 118 -0.84 -24.31 2.26
N ARG A 119 -0.08 -25.02 3.08
CA ARG A 119 -0.03 -26.47 3.13
C ARG A 119 -0.11 -26.92 4.57
N SER A 120 -1.00 -27.87 4.82
CA SER A 120 -1.12 -28.55 6.10
C SER A 120 -1.24 -30.06 5.88
N GLN A 121 -0.90 -30.84 6.91
CA GLN A 121 -1.17 -32.27 6.94
C GLN A 121 -2.26 -32.57 7.97
N ILE A 122 -3.19 -33.43 7.59
CA ILE A 122 -4.26 -33.94 8.46
C ILE A 122 -4.11 -35.46 8.53
N ALA A 123 -4.01 -36.00 9.74
CA ALA A 123 -4.03 -37.43 9.97
C ALA A 123 -5.49 -37.91 10.11
N ALA A 124 -5.90 -38.88 9.29
CA ALA A 124 -7.20 -39.53 9.40
C ALA A 124 -7.06 -41.04 9.15
N ASN A 125 -7.66 -41.86 10.01
CA ASN A 125 -7.65 -43.33 9.92
C ASN A 125 -6.26 -43.97 9.73
N GLY A 126 -5.22 -43.39 10.34
CA GLY A 126 -3.83 -43.90 10.24
C GLY A 126 -3.08 -43.48 8.97
N PHE A 127 -3.69 -42.65 8.11
CA PHE A 127 -3.06 -42.09 6.91
C PHE A 127 -2.89 -40.57 7.03
N ASN A 128 -1.79 -40.06 6.47
CA ASN A 128 -1.52 -38.62 6.40
C ASN A 128 -2.02 -38.06 5.07
N PHE A 129 -2.99 -37.17 5.12
CA PHE A 129 -3.50 -36.44 3.97
C PHE A 129 -2.89 -35.05 3.90
N LYS A 130 -2.42 -34.64 2.71
CA LYS A 130 -1.93 -33.28 2.46
C LYS A 130 -3.09 -32.42 2.00
N GLN A 131 -3.31 -31.30 2.68
CA GLN A 131 -4.24 -30.25 2.26
C GLN A 131 -3.44 -29.05 1.79
N THR A 132 -3.77 -28.55 0.61
CA THR A 132 -3.20 -27.33 0.06
C THR A 132 -4.30 -26.39 -0.38
N GLY A 133 -4.09 -25.09 -0.22
CA GLY A 133 -4.98 -24.05 -0.73
C GLY A 133 -4.17 -22.90 -1.29
N ASP A 134 -4.64 -22.37 -2.42
CA ASP A 134 -4.16 -21.15 -3.06
C ASP A 134 -5.33 -20.16 -3.12
N SER A 135 -5.05 -18.90 -2.85
CA SER A 135 -6.01 -17.81 -2.95
C SER A 135 -5.33 -16.61 -3.57
N GLN A 136 -5.93 -16.09 -4.63
CA GLN A 136 -5.47 -14.92 -5.36
C GLN A 136 -6.60 -13.90 -5.39
N ASN A 137 -6.28 -12.64 -5.14
CA ASN A 137 -7.24 -11.56 -5.09
C ASN A 137 -6.70 -10.34 -5.83
N HIS A 138 -7.54 -9.76 -6.67
CA HIS A 138 -7.21 -8.63 -7.53
C HIS A 138 -8.20 -7.50 -7.26
N GLN A 139 -7.77 -6.49 -6.51
CA GLN A 139 -8.62 -5.37 -6.18
C GLN A 139 -8.24 -4.13 -6.98
N LEU A 140 -9.20 -3.59 -7.73
CA LEU A 140 -9.10 -2.26 -8.33
C LEU A 140 -10.04 -1.31 -7.60
N ARG A 141 -9.54 -0.17 -7.12
CA ARG A 141 -10.34 0.84 -6.43
C ARG A 141 -10.11 2.21 -7.05
N ILE A 142 -11.21 2.92 -7.27
CA ILE A 142 -11.23 4.30 -7.75
C ILE A 142 -11.95 5.14 -6.70
N GLU A 143 -11.30 6.21 -6.26
CA GLU A 143 -11.86 7.19 -5.34
C GLU A 143 -11.88 8.57 -6.00
N ARG A 144 -12.95 9.33 -5.74
CA ARG A 144 -13.05 10.74 -6.11
C ARG A 144 -13.49 11.56 -4.91
N VAL A 145 -12.75 12.61 -4.59
CA VAL A 145 -13.20 13.65 -3.65
C VAL A 145 -14.25 14.51 -4.35
N ILE A 146 -15.47 14.54 -3.81
CA ILE A 146 -16.61 15.27 -4.38
C ILE A 146 -16.87 16.59 -3.66
N TYR A 147 -16.41 16.72 -2.42
CA TYR A 147 -16.54 17.94 -1.63
C TYR A 147 -15.35 18.10 -0.70
N ARG A 148 -14.88 19.35 -0.53
CA ARG A 148 -13.80 19.71 0.38
C ARG A 148 -13.95 21.16 0.84
N ASP A 149 -13.81 21.37 2.14
CA ASP A 149 -13.64 22.68 2.77
C ASP A 149 -12.53 22.60 3.85
N ALA A 150 -12.37 23.66 4.64
CA ALA A 150 -11.34 23.74 5.68
C ALA A 150 -11.55 22.77 6.87
N LEU A 151 -12.76 22.22 7.04
CA LEU A 151 -13.16 21.37 8.16
C LEU A 151 -13.56 19.94 7.73
N SER A 152 -13.87 19.75 6.45
CA SER A 152 -14.61 18.59 5.95
C SER A 152 -14.09 18.15 4.60
N LYS A 153 -13.99 16.83 4.40
CA LYS A 153 -13.67 16.20 3.11
C LYS A 153 -14.60 15.03 2.87
N THR A 154 -15.27 15.00 1.72
CA THR A 154 -16.19 13.92 1.32
C THR A 154 -15.70 13.29 0.03
N SER A 155 -15.55 11.97 0.02
CA SER A 155 -15.19 11.20 -1.17
C SER A 155 -16.17 10.08 -1.46
N LEU A 156 -16.31 9.77 -2.75
CA LEU A 156 -17.00 8.61 -3.27
C LEU A 156 -15.95 7.57 -3.67
N ASN A 157 -16.14 6.33 -3.27
CA ASN A 157 -15.29 5.22 -3.67
C ASN A 157 -16.09 4.15 -4.41
N THR A 158 -15.44 3.49 -5.36
CA THR A 158 -15.92 2.29 -6.03
C THR A 158 -14.77 1.31 -6.16
N GLY A 159 -15.07 0.01 -6.13
CA GLY A 159 -14.04 -1.01 -6.24
C GLY A 159 -14.58 -2.32 -6.77
N LEU A 160 -13.69 -3.05 -7.46
CA LEU A 160 -13.86 -4.41 -7.93
C LEU A 160 -12.81 -5.26 -7.23
N ALA A 161 -13.19 -6.45 -6.79
CA ALA A 161 -12.32 -7.43 -6.13
C ALA A 161 -12.58 -8.81 -6.74
#